data_AF-A0A1C0V5C0-F1
#
_entry.id   AF-A0A1C0V5C0-F1
#
_cell.length_a   1.000
_cell.length_b   1.000
_cell.length_c   1.000
_cell.angle_alpha   90.00
_cell.angle_beta   90.00
_cell.angle_gamma   90.00
#
_symmetry.space_group_name_H-M   'P 1'
#
loop_
_entity.id
_entity.type
_entity.pdbx_description
1 polymer ?
#
loop_
_entity_poly.entity_id
_entity_poly.type
_entity_poly.pdbx_seq_one_letter_code
_entity_poly.pdbx_strand_id
1 'polypeptide(L)'
;MRYSLFSRFRGTILGALLGANLAKSGDKSPQAVSDIGKLMLLGTESLVKLGKLDLDDWKQRQQEELPSFHLNNNATSEIILAALPVALFFHDNLLKLRNNLLHTYQLWGEDPVVRDGILALGYAIALSLTEKLDSQTLIAQITSFIGETSTSLPKKLLQVNDLLSKHAGLETAKAELNTKDKTSSAIALAFYCFLSTPEDFRLTVLRANRLLPSPIIGAIAGALSGTYNSTAGIPTQWRVLYLSADNSTGILVNYPQMLELTDALLAVWSGVYNLSLHPKPLTLEGCVILDKQNFVSVFAAPRVIRAR
;
A
#
# COMPACT_ATOMS: atom_id res chain seq x y z
N MET A 1 -17.56 12.26 -2.74
CA MET A 1 -16.86 10.96 -2.74
C MET A 1 -17.18 10.19 -4.01
N ARG A 2 -16.20 10.02 -4.91
CA ARG A 2 -16.38 9.23 -6.14
C ARG A 2 -16.48 7.74 -5.87
N TYR A 3 -15.77 7.26 -4.83
CA TYR A 3 -15.74 5.86 -4.42
C TYR A 3 -15.66 5.74 -2.90
N SER A 4 -16.13 4.62 -2.34
CA SER A 4 -16.07 4.38 -0.89
C SER A 4 -14.64 4.15 -0.42
N LEU A 5 -14.32 4.56 0.81
CA LEU A 5 -12.99 4.34 1.40
C LEU A 5 -12.61 2.84 1.41
N PHE A 6 -13.59 1.99 1.69
CA PHE A 6 -13.49 0.53 1.58
C PHE A 6 -13.00 0.05 0.21
N SER A 7 -13.65 0.53 -0.86
CA SER A 7 -13.26 0.16 -2.23
C SER A 7 -11.88 0.69 -2.61
N ARG A 8 -11.44 1.82 -2.03
CA ARG A 8 -10.11 2.38 -2.25
C ARG A 8 -9.04 1.58 -1.50
N PHE A 9 -9.27 1.19 -0.24
CA PHE A 9 -8.37 0.32 0.54
C PHE A 9 -8.10 -1.00 -0.19
N ARG A 10 -9.17 -1.71 -0.56
CA ARG A 10 -9.05 -2.94 -1.36
C ARG A 10 -8.37 -2.66 -2.71
N GLY A 11 -8.72 -1.55 -3.35
CA GLY A 11 -8.13 -1.12 -4.61
C GLY A 11 -6.63 -0.92 -4.54
N THR A 12 -6.11 -0.33 -3.45
CA THR A 12 -4.67 -0.14 -3.21
C THR A 12 -3.92 -1.47 -3.21
N ILE A 13 -4.36 -2.41 -2.37
CA ILE A 13 -3.69 -3.70 -2.21
C ILE A 13 -3.81 -4.55 -3.48
N LEU A 14 -5.03 -4.65 -4.02
CA LEU A 14 -5.27 -5.38 -5.27
C LEU A 14 -4.48 -4.78 -6.43
N GLY A 15 -4.45 -3.46 -6.54
CA GLY A 15 -3.70 -2.75 -7.56
C GLY A 15 -2.20 -3.05 -7.49
N ALA A 16 -1.63 -3.02 -6.28
CA ALA A 16 -0.22 -3.35 -6.06
C ALA A 16 0.10 -4.78 -6.53
N LEU A 17 -0.74 -5.74 -6.14
CA LEU A 17 -0.56 -7.15 -6.45
C LEU A 17 -0.72 -7.45 -7.95
N LEU A 18 -1.72 -6.86 -8.60
CA LEU A 18 -1.91 -6.98 -10.05
C LEU A 18 -0.74 -6.39 -10.82
N GLY A 19 -0.31 -5.20 -10.40
CA GLY A 19 0.82 -4.51 -10.98
C GLY A 19 2.12 -5.33 -10.91
N ALA A 20 2.43 -5.90 -9.75
CA ALA A 20 3.62 -6.71 -9.56
C ALA A 20 3.64 -7.98 -10.44
N ASN A 21 2.49 -8.63 -10.58
CA ASN A 21 2.40 -9.92 -11.25
C ASN A 21 2.34 -9.82 -12.77
N LEU A 22 1.70 -8.78 -13.33
CA LEU A 22 1.67 -8.56 -14.77
C LEU A 22 3.07 -8.25 -15.35
N ALA A 23 4.00 -7.81 -14.51
CA ALA A 23 5.41 -7.61 -14.88
C ALA A 23 6.20 -8.91 -15.04
N LYS A 24 5.64 -10.07 -14.65
CA LYS A 24 6.32 -11.38 -14.73
C LYS A 24 6.36 -11.92 -16.16
N SER A 25 7.28 -11.37 -16.93
CA SER A 25 7.77 -11.95 -18.18
C SER A 25 9.28 -12.20 -18.13
N GLY A 26 9.90 -12.23 -16.94
CA GLY A 26 11.33 -12.50 -16.75
C GLY A 26 11.74 -13.14 -15.41
N ASP A 27 12.96 -13.66 -15.39
CA ASP A 27 13.70 -14.53 -14.43
C ASP A 27 13.70 -14.20 -12.91
N LYS A 28 12.83 -13.33 -12.39
CA LYS A 28 12.77 -13.11 -10.93
C LYS A 28 12.21 -14.34 -10.22
N SER A 29 12.91 -14.79 -9.18
CA SER A 29 12.47 -15.93 -8.38
C SER A 29 11.08 -15.66 -7.79
N PRO A 30 10.12 -16.60 -7.91
CA PRO A 30 8.79 -16.48 -7.31
C PRO A 30 8.80 -16.18 -5.80
N GLN A 31 9.91 -16.52 -5.12
CA GLN A 31 10.08 -16.43 -3.68
C GLN A 31 10.17 -14.99 -3.14
N ALA A 32 11.02 -14.13 -3.70
CA ALA A 32 11.26 -12.81 -3.10
C ALA A 32 10.00 -11.92 -3.08
N VAL A 33 9.18 -12.00 -4.12
CA VAL A 33 7.92 -11.25 -4.16
C VAL A 33 6.84 -11.89 -3.26
N SER A 34 6.91 -13.21 -3.04
CA SER A 34 6.09 -13.92 -2.05
C SER A 34 6.41 -13.46 -0.63
N ASP A 35 7.69 -13.27 -0.32
CA ASP A 35 8.14 -12.83 1.00
C ASP A 35 7.64 -11.40 1.32
N ILE A 36 7.67 -10.49 0.35
CA ILE A 36 7.12 -9.13 0.50
C ILE A 36 5.60 -9.17 0.74
N GLY A 37 4.88 -10.02 0.01
CA GLY A 37 3.45 -10.23 0.23
C GLY A 37 3.16 -10.73 1.64
N LYS A 38 3.98 -11.65 2.15
CA LYS A 38 3.87 -12.15 3.52
C LYS A 38 4.26 -11.08 4.56
N LEU A 39 5.30 -10.27 4.33
CA LEU A 39 5.62 -9.14 5.23
C LEU A 39 4.46 -8.14 5.36
N MET A 40 3.82 -7.82 4.23
CA MET A 40 2.65 -6.96 4.20
C MET A 40 1.49 -7.58 4.99
N LEU A 41 1.26 -8.89 4.85
CA LEU A 41 0.26 -9.65 5.62
C LEU A 41 0.53 -9.53 7.14
N LEU A 42 1.75 -9.85 7.58
CA LEU A 42 2.14 -9.84 9.00
C LEU A 42 2.03 -8.44 9.62
N GLY A 43 2.39 -7.40 8.87
CA GLY A 43 2.20 -6.02 9.31
C GLY A 43 0.74 -5.63 9.45
N THR A 44 -0.09 -6.08 8.52
CA THR A 44 -1.53 -5.85 8.59
C THR A 44 -2.14 -6.55 9.80
N GLU A 45 -1.76 -7.81 10.06
CA GLU A 45 -2.19 -8.54 11.25
C GLU A 45 -1.77 -7.86 12.56
N SER A 46 -0.55 -7.33 12.62
CA SER A 46 -0.06 -6.57 13.78
C SER A 46 -0.91 -5.32 14.03
N LEU A 47 -1.11 -4.50 12.98
CA LEU A 47 -1.93 -3.29 13.04
C LEU A 47 -3.38 -3.60 13.44
N VAL A 48 -3.97 -4.66 12.89
CA VAL A 48 -5.34 -5.09 13.21
C VAL A 48 -5.45 -5.56 14.65
N LYS A 49 -4.53 -6.41 15.11
CA LYS A 49 -4.58 -6.97 16.48
C LYS A 49 -4.36 -5.91 17.54
N LEU A 50 -3.47 -4.94 17.29
CA LEU A 50 -3.04 -3.97 18.30
C LEU A 50 -3.73 -2.60 18.17
N GLY A 51 -4.33 -2.30 17.02
CA GLY A 51 -4.93 -0.98 16.74
C GLY A 51 -3.91 0.16 16.68
N LYS A 52 -2.61 -0.16 16.59
CA LYS A 52 -1.49 0.78 16.55
C LYS A 52 -0.30 0.11 15.86
N LEU A 53 0.66 0.93 15.41
CA LEU A 53 1.94 0.42 14.95
C LEU A 53 2.78 -0.04 16.15
N ASP A 54 3.23 -1.28 16.11
CA ASP A 54 4.13 -1.87 17.09
C ASP A 54 5.21 -2.65 16.34
N LEU A 55 6.42 -2.09 16.31
CA LEU A 55 7.52 -2.64 15.51
C LEU A 55 8.02 -3.98 16.08
N ASP A 56 7.93 -4.15 17.40
CA ASP A 56 8.40 -5.36 18.07
C ASP A 56 7.45 -6.53 17.76
N ASP A 57 6.13 -6.33 17.82
CA ASP A 57 5.15 -7.35 17.41
C ASP A 57 5.29 -7.72 15.92
N TRP A 58 5.49 -6.74 15.03
CA TRP A 58 5.71 -7.03 13.61
C TRP A 58 7.02 -7.80 13.41
N LYS A 59 8.12 -7.37 14.03
CA LYS A 59 9.42 -8.05 13.93
C LYS A 59 9.37 -9.46 14.48
N GLN A 60 8.68 -9.69 15.59
CA GLN A 60 8.47 -11.00 16.18
C GLN A 60 7.74 -11.93 15.18
N ARG A 61 6.60 -11.48 14.64
CA ARG A 61 5.86 -12.26 13.62
C ARG A 61 6.69 -12.58 12.39
N GLN A 62 7.49 -11.61 11.93
CA GLN A 62 8.40 -11.81 10.82
C GLN A 62 9.42 -12.91 11.15
N GLN A 63 10.01 -12.91 12.35
CA GLN A 63 10.98 -13.93 12.75
C GLN A 63 10.36 -15.33 12.88
N GLU A 64 9.10 -15.41 13.34
CA GLU A 64 8.37 -16.67 13.49
C GLU A 64 7.98 -17.28 12.13
N GLU A 65 7.47 -16.46 11.21
CA GLU A 65 6.89 -16.93 9.94
C GLU A 65 7.86 -16.88 8.76
N LEU A 66 8.92 -16.08 8.86
CA LEU A 66 9.93 -15.83 7.83
C LEU A 66 11.35 -15.85 8.44
N PRO A 67 11.77 -16.95 9.11
CA PRO A 67 13.04 -17.00 9.85
C PRO A 67 14.28 -16.84 8.97
N SER A 68 14.19 -17.21 7.69
CA SER A 68 15.28 -17.09 6.71
C SER A 68 15.17 -15.82 5.84
N PHE A 69 14.25 -14.91 6.14
CA PHE A 69 14.11 -13.68 5.37
C PHE A 69 15.30 -12.77 5.64
N HIS A 70 16.14 -12.63 4.62
CA HIS A 70 17.22 -11.66 4.58
C HIS A 70 16.99 -10.72 3.42
N LEU A 71 17.11 -9.42 3.69
CA LEU A 71 17.13 -8.40 2.65
C LEU A 71 18.36 -8.60 1.79
N ASN A 72 18.19 -9.29 0.66
CA ASN A 72 19.21 -9.34 -0.37
C ASN A 72 19.21 -8.01 -1.14
N ASN A 73 20.38 -7.62 -1.68
CA ASN A 73 20.55 -6.37 -2.42
C ASN A 73 19.64 -6.21 -3.66
N ASN A 74 18.95 -7.28 -4.09
CA ASN A 74 18.08 -7.29 -5.26
C ASN A 74 16.58 -7.12 -4.92
N ALA A 75 16.17 -7.33 -3.67
CA ALA A 75 14.78 -7.21 -3.18
C ALA A 75 14.54 -5.95 -2.32
N THR A 76 15.56 -5.10 -2.17
CA THR A 76 15.50 -3.88 -1.36
C THR A 76 14.43 -2.91 -1.81
N SER A 77 14.14 -2.82 -3.10
CA SER A 77 13.16 -1.86 -3.60
C SER A 77 11.72 -2.27 -3.29
N GLU A 78 11.41 -3.56 -3.44
CA GLU A 78 10.07 -4.12 -3.28
C GLU A 78 9.53 -3.97 -1.83
N ILE A 79 10.41 -3.79 -0.84
CA ILE A 79 10.03 -3.52 0.55
C ILE A 79 9.18 -2.24 0.71
N ILE A 80 9.25 -1.32 -0.25
CA ILE A 80 8.38 -0.13 -0.29
C ILE A 80 6.89 -0.54 -0.19
N LEU A 81 6.53 -1.68 -0.76
CA LEU A 81 5.16 -2.21 -0.75
C LEU A 81 4.76 -2.75 0.63
N ALA A 82 5.71 -3.22 1.45
CA ALA A 82 5.42 -3.71 2.79
C ALA A 82 4.91 -2.59 3.72
N ALA A 83 5.15 -1.32 3.38
CA ALA A 83 4.66 -0.16 4.12
C ALA A 83 3.21 0.24 3.74
N LEU A 84 2.58 -0.41 2.75
CA LEU A 84 1.19 -0.11 2.34
C LEU A 84 0.19 -0.17 3.50
N PRO A 85 0.20 -1.17 4.40
CA PRO A 85 -0.74 -1.22 5.53
C PRO A 85 -0.61 -0.02 6.46
N VAL A 86 0.61 0.47 6.68
CA VAL A 86 0.88 1.67 7.48
C VAL A 86 0.34 2.91 6.80
N ALA A 87 0.54 3.02 5.48
CA ALA A 87 -0.02 4.11 4.70
C ALA A 87 -1.55 4.14 4.72
N LEU A 88 -2.19 2.97 4.59
CA LEU A 88 -3.63 2.82 4.69
C LEU A 88 -4.14 3.15 6.10
N PHE A 89 -3.47 2.69 7.16
CA PHE A 89 -3.95 2.84 8.53
C PHE A 89 -3.79 4.27 9.08
N PHE A 90 -2.78 5.03 8.65
CA PHE A 90 -2.53 6.38 9.17
C PHE A 90 -2.81 7.51 8.16
N HIS A 91 -3.53 7.21 7.07
CA HIS A 91 -3.74 8.12 5.93
C HIS A 91 -4.39 9.48 6.28
N ASP A 92 -5.19 9.53 7.35
CA ASP A 92 -5.96 10.71 7.76
C ASP A 92 -5.14 11.72 8.59
N ASN A 93 -3.97 11.32 9.09
CA ASN A 93 -3.07 12.17 9.87
C ASN A 93 -1.66 12.15 9.29
N LEU A 94 -1.34 13.13 8.43
CA LEU A 94 -0.07 13.20 7.70
C LEU A 94 1.18 13.24 8.61
N LEU A 95 1.08 13.83 9.80
CA LEU A 95 2.20 13.85 10.76
C LEU A 95 2.44 12.46 11.36
N LYS A 96 1.37 11.78 11.81
CA LYS A 96 1.47 10.41 12.30
C LYS A 96 1.90 9.45 11.20
N LEU A 97 1.36 9.61 9.99
CA LEU A 97 1.75 8.85 8.80
C LEU A 97 3.25 8.94 8.58
N ARG A 98 3.81 10.16 8.49
CA ARG A 98 5.24 10.38 8.26
C ARG A 98 6.08 9.66 9.32
N ASN A 99 5.75 9.86 10.59
CA ASN A 99 6.51 9.27 11.70
C ASN A 99 6.44 7.73 11.66
N ASN A 100 5.25 7.18 11.42
CA ASN A 100 5.05 5.72 11.39
C ASN A 100 5.71 5.07 10.16
N LEU A 101 5.71 5.73 9.00
CA LEU A 101 6.45 5.26 7.83
C LEU A 101 7.96 5.24 8.08
N LEU A 102 8.51 6.28 8.72
CA LEU A 102 9.93 6.34 9.11
C LEU A 102 10.29 5.27 10.15
N HIS A 103 9.44 5.04 11.14
CA HIS A 103 9.61 3.97 12.13
C HIS A 103 9.57 2.59 11.47
N THR A 104 8.62 2.37 10.55
CA THR A 104 8.49 1.09 9.85
C THR A 104 9.72 0.79 8.99
N TYR A 105 10.29 1.82 8.33
CA TYR A 105 11.52 1.68 7.55
C TYR A 105 12.71 1.15 8.38
N GLN A 106 12.78 1.45 9.69
CA GLN A 106 13.85 0.96 10.58
C GLN A 106 13.89 -0.56 10.70
N LEU A 107 12.81 -1.28 10.33
CA LEU A 107 12.80 -2.74 10.30
C LEU A 107 13.67 -3.34 9.20
N TRP A 108 13.93 -2.59 8.12
CA TRP A 108 14.39 -3.14 6.85
C TRP A 108 15.60 -2.44 6.23
N GLY A 109 16.25 -1.54 6.96
CA GLY A 109 17.62 -1.16 6.69
C GLY A 109 17.85 0.31 6.37
N GLU A 110 18.94 0.55 5.65
CA GLU A 110 19.67 1.81 5.62
C GLU A 110 19.66 2.51 4.25
N ASP A 111 18.97 1.96 3.24
CA ASP A 111 18.89 2.59 1.92
C ASP A 111 17.96 3.83 1.95
N PRO A 112 18.51 5.06 1.88
CA PRO A 112 17.70 6.27 1.94
C PRO A 112 16.75 6.40 0.75
N VAL A 113 17.02 5.74 -0.39
CA VAL A 113 16.11 5.75 -1.55
C VAL A 113 14.83 4.98 -1.23
N VAL A 114 14.94 3.86 -0.51
CA VAL A 114 13.78 3.08 -0.06
C VAL A 114 12.94 3.89 0.92
N ARG A 115 13.59 4.57 1.89
CA ARG A 115 12.92 5.50 2.81
C ARG A 115 12.11 6.54 2.05
N ASP A 116 12.74 7.22 1.10
CA ASP A 116 12.10 8.28 0.33
C ASP A 116 10.97 7.74 -0.57
N GLY A 117 11.12 6.51 -1.07
CA GLY A 117 10.08 5.78 -1.80
C GLY A 117 8.86 5.42 -0.96
N ILE A 118 9.07 4.95 0.27
CA ILE A 118 8.01 4.69 1.25
C ILE A 118 7.24 5.99 1.54
N LEU A 119 7.95 7.09 1.79
CA LEU A 119 7.34 8.40 2.04
C LEU A 119 6.55 8.90 0.83
N ALA A 120 7.12 8.80 -0.38
CA ALA A 120 6.46 9.22 -1.61
C ALA A 120 5.15 8.46 -1.85
N LEU A 121 5.21 7.13 -1.79
CA LEU A 121 4.06 6.25 -2.00
C LEU A 121 3.00 6.46 -0.91
N GLY A 122 3.41 6.47 0.36
CA GLY A 122 2.50 6.64 1.49
C GLY A 122 1.76 7.97 1.46
N TYR A 123 2.45 9.06 1.12
CA TYR A 123 1.85 10.39 0.99
C TYR A 123 0.84 10.46 -0.15
N ALA A 124 1.19 9.93 -1.33
CA ALA A 124 0.28 9.89 -2.48
C ALA A 124 -0.99 9.07 -2.21
N ILE A 125 -0.84 7.93 -1.53
CA ILE A 125 -1.97 7.12 -1.05
C ILE A 125 -2.84 7.92 -0.09
N ALA A 126 -2.24 8.61 0.88
CA ALA A 126 -2.98 9.40 1.86
C ALA A 126 -3.80 10.53 1.21
N LEU A 127 -3.21 11.26 0.27
CA LEU A 127 -3.94 12.28 -0.50
C LEU A 127 -5.06 11.68 -1.35
N SER A 128 -4.84 10.50 -1.93
CA SER A 128 -5.85 9.80 -2.72
C SER A 128 -7.04 9.33 -1.87
N LEU A 129 -6.76 8.75 -0.69
CA LEU A 129 -7.79 8.29 0.25
C LEU A 129 -8.58 9.44 0.88
N THR A 130 -7.94 10.58 1.09
CA THR A 130 -8.59 11.80 1.64
C THR A 130 -9.22 12.69 0.57
N GLU A 131 -9.24 12.26 -0.69
CA GLU A 131 -9.74 13.02 -1.86
C GLU A 131 -9.07 14.40 -2.04
N LYS A 132 -7.81 14.54 -1.61
CA LYS A 132 -6.99 15.75 -1.71
C LYS A 132 -5.90 15.67 -2.77
N LEU A 133 -5.82 14.57 -3.51
CA LEU A 133 -4.83 14.39 -4.57
C LEU A 133 -5.14 15.30 -5.74
N ASP A 134 -4.19 16.16 -6.08
CA ASP A 134 -4.16 16.95 -7.31
C ASP A 134 -2.90 16.61 -8.10
N SER A 135 -3.08 16.11 -9.32
CA SER A 135 -1.99 15.66 -10.19
C SER A 135 -0.97 16.76 -10.50
N GLN A 136 -1.37 18.04 -10.51
CA GLN A 136 -0.45 19.15 -10.82
C GLN A 136 0.48 19.48 -9.65
N THR A 137 -0.02 19.37 -8.42
CA THR A 137 0.72 19.75 -7.20
C THR A 137 1.32 18.55 -6.46
N LEU A 138 0.89 17.33 -6.76
CA LEU A 138 1.27 16.10 -6.05
C LEU A 138 2.79 15.95 -5.91
N ILE A 139 3.54 16.09 -6.99
CA ILE A 139 4.99 15.91 -6.98
C ILE A 139 5.67 16.93 -6.05
N ALA A 140 5.29 18.21 -6.13
CA ALA A 140 5.85 19.25 -5.26
C ALA A 140 5.55 18.94 -3.79
N GLN A 141 4.32 18.54 -3.49
CA GLN A 141 3.92 18.15 -2.13
C GLN A 141 4.67 16.91 -1.65
N ILE A 142 4.89 15.90 -2.50
CA ILE A 142 5.71 14.72 -2.17
C ILE A 142 7.14 15.14 -1.85
N THR A 143 7.77 15.98 -2.67
CA THR A 143 9.16 16.41 -2.40
C THR A 143 9.27 17.17 -1.08
N SER A 144 8.29 18.00 -0.73
CA SER A 144 8.20 18.65 0.57
C SER A 144 7.98 17.64 1.72
N PHE A 145 7.13 16.63 1.50
CA PHE A 145 6.84 15.58 2.49
C PHE A 145 8.03 14.64 2.72
N ILE A 146 8.88 14.40 1.70
CA ILE A 146 10.16 13.71 1.87
C ILE A 146 11.11 14.59 2.69
N GLY A 147 11.18 15.89 2.35
CA GLY A 147 12.10 16.84 2.98
C GLY A 147 13.51 16.72 2.43
N GLU A 148 14.49 17.24 3.19
CA GLU A 148 15.90 17.22 2.79
C GLU A 148 16.45 15.79 2.73
N THR A 149 17.07 15.45 1.59
CA THR A 149 17.63 14.12 1.35
C THR A 149 18.75 14.19 0.32
N SER A 150 19.71 13.27 0.41
CA SER A 150 20.82 13.11 -0.54
C SER A 150 20.46 12.25 -1.75
N THR A 151 19.27 11.65 -1.77
CA THR A 151 18.86 10.72 -2.83
C THR A 151 18.52 11.44 -4.13
N SER A 152 18.53 10.69 -5.23
CA SER A 152 18.12 11.22 -6.54
C SER A 152 16.60 11.28 -6.74
N LEU A 153 15.81 10.72 -5.81
CA LEU A 153 14.38 10.54 -5.99
C LEU A 153 13.60 11.86 -6.12
N PRO A 154 13.75 12.89 -5.25
CA PRO A 154 13.02 14.15 -5.42
C PRO A 154 13.32 14.82 -6.76
N LYS A 155 14.58 14.82 -7.19
CA LYS A 155 14.97 15.39 -8.49
C LYS A 155 14.30 14.65 -9.65
N LYS A 156 14.23 13.32 -9.59
CA LYS A 156 13.54 12.51 -10.60
C LYS A 156 12.04 12.73 -10.60
N LEU A 157 11.42 12.86 -9.44
CA LEU A 157 9.99 13.19 -9.33
C LEU A 157 9.72 14.58 -9.94
N LEU A 158 10.59 15.57 -9.74
CA LEU A 158 10.48 16.86 -10.43
C LEU A 158 10.62 16.72 -11.97
N GLN A 159 11.53 15.87 -12.46
CA GLN A 159 11.62 15.56 -13.89
C GLN A 159 10.33 14.92 -14.43
N VAL A 160 9.60 14.14 -13.62
CA VAL A 160 8.28 13.61 -14.00
C VAL A 160 7.30 14.75 -14.27
N ASN A 161 7.28 15.82 -13.47
CA ASN A 161 6.45 17.00 -13.74
C ASN A 161 6.79 17.65 -15.08
N ASP A 162 8.09 17.81 -15.37
CA ASP A 162 8.53 18.38 -16.65
C ASP A 162 8.06 17.53 -17.83
N LEU A 163 8.20 16.20 -17.73
CA LEU A 163 7.75 15.26 -18.75
C LEU A 163 6.23 15.28 -18.94
N LEU A 164 5.46 15.37 -17.85
CA LEU A 164 4.01 15.48 -17.89
C LEU A 164 3.56 16.79 -18.56
N SER A 165 4.18 17.92 -18.22
CA SER A 165 3.86 19.23 -18.83
C SER A 165 4.15 19.25 -20.33
N LYS A 166 5.21 18.58 -20.78
CA LYS A 166 5.57 18.41 -22.20
C LYS A 166 4.73 17.36 -22.92
N HIS A 167 3.83 16.67 -22.23
CA HIS A 167 3.06 15.55 -22.78
C HIS A 167 3.98 14.47 -23.41
N ALA A 168 5.15 14.25 -22.81
CA ALA A 168 6.13 13.31 -23.31
C ALA A 168 5.54 11.89 -23.36
N GLY A 169 5.92 11.09 -24.36
CA GLY A 169 5.50 9.69 -24.48
C GLY A 169 6.24 8.76 -23.51
N LEU A 170 5.76 7.51 -23.39
CA LEU A 170 6.34 6.51 -22.48
C LEU A 170 7.82 6.21 -22.78
N GLU A 171 8.22 6.12 -24.05
CA GLU A 171 9.61 5.85 -24.43
C GLU A 171 10.55 7.01 -24.09
N THR A 172 10.10 8.26 -24.28
CA THR A 172 10.85 9.46 -23.87
C THR A 172 11.02 9.50 -22.36
N ALA A 173 9.94 9.28 -21.61
CA ALA A 173 9.99 9.24 -20.15
C ALA A 173 10.92 8.13 -19.64
N LYS A 174 10.89 6.95 -20.27
CA LYS A 174 11.83 5.86 -19.99
C LYS A 174 13.28 6.28 -20.25
N ALA A 175 13.57 6.89 -21.40
CA ALA A 175 14.92 7.31 -21.74
C ALA A 175 15.48 8.37 -20.78
N GLU A 176 14.66 9.35 -20.39
CA GLU A 176 15.09 10.46 -19.51
C GLU A 176 15.17 10.08 -18.04
N LEU A 177 14.25 9.22 -17.55
CA LEU A 177 14.22 8.82 -16.14
C LEU A 177 15.11 7.61 -15.84
N ASN A 178 15.51 6.81 -16.83
CA ASN A 178 16.38 5.66 -16.62
C ASN A 178 17.82 6.11 -16.37
N THR A 179 18.32 5.85 -15.16
CA THR A 179 19.68 6.22 -14.74
C THR A 179 20.34 5.10 -13.95
N LYS A 180 21.57 5.31 -13.48
CA LYS A 180 22.29 4.34 -12.63
C LYS A 180 21.51 3.96 -11.36
N ASP A 181 20.78 4.90 -10.77
CA ASP A 181 19.91 4.64 -9.61
C ASP A 181 18.61 3.98 -10.08
N LYS A 182 18.59 2.65 -10.09
CA LYS A 182 17.46 1.84 -10.57
C LYS A 182 16.20 2.03 -9.74
N THR A 183 16.33 2.15 -8.41
CA THR A 183 15.18 2.26 -7.50
C THR A 183 14.49 3.61 -7.67
N SER A 184 15.24 4.72 -7.62
CA SER A 184 14.62 6.03 -7.83
C SER A 184 14.03 6.17 -9.24
N SER A 185 14.67 5.56 -10.25
CA SER A 185 14.16 5.53 -11.63
C SER A 185 12.85 4.72 -11.71
N ALA A 186 12.76 3.58 -11.03
CA ALA A 186 11.56 2.75 -10.99
C ALA A 186 10.37 3.46 -10.33
N ILE A 187 10.61 4.13 -9.20
CA ILE A 187 9.59 4.90 -8.49
C ILE A 187 9.10 6.05 -9.37
N ALA A 188 10.03 6.86 -9.92
CA ALA A 188 9.66 7.99 -10.79
C ALA A 188 8.86 7.53 -12.02
N LEU A 189 9.26 6.43 -12.65
CA LEU A 189 8.53 5.85 -13.78
C LEU A 189 7.12 5.36 -13.39
N ALA A 190 6.96 4.78 -12.19
CA ALA A 190 5.65 4.38 -11.68
C ALA A 190 4.73 5.59 -11.46
N PHE A 191 5.27 6.67 -10.87
CA PHE A 191 4.56 7.95 -10.72
C PHE A 191 4.18 8.56 -12.07
N TYR A 192 5.09 8.56 -13.05
CA TYR A 192 4.80 9.04 -14.39
C TYR A 192 3.68 8.20 -15.06
N CYS A 193 3.71 6.87 -14.94
CA CYS A 193 2.66 6.01 -15.48
C CYS A 193 1.29 6.32 -14.86
N PHE A 194 1.23 6.52 -13.54
CA PHE A 194 0.00 6.90 -12.86
C PHE A 194 -0.47 8.31 -13.25
N LEU A 195 0.39 9.31 -13.13
CA LEU A 195 0.02 10.72 -13.33
C LEU A 195 -0.29 11.06 -14.79
N SER A 196 0.23 10.30 -15.75
CA SER A 196 -0.13 10.48 -17.17
C SER A 196 -1.47 9.85 -17.53
N THR A 197 -2.02 8.93 -16.71
CA THR A 197 -3.31 8.26 -16.94
C THR A 197 -4.08 8.01 -15.64
N PRO A 198 -4.33 9.04 -14.81
CA PRO A 198 -4.78 8.85 -13.43
C PRO A 198 -6.16 8.18 -13.33
N GLU A 199 -7.05 8.45 -14.28
CA GLU A 199 -8.42 7.93 -14.34
C GLU A 199 -8.53 6.55 -15.03
N ASP A 200 -7.43 6.01 -15.58
CA ASP A 200 -7.43 4.70 -16.26
C ASP A 200 -6.44 3.73 -15.60
N PHE A 201 -6.98 2.86 -14.76
CA PHE A 201 -6.22 1.82 -14.08
C PHE A 201 -5.54 0.85 -15.03
N ARG A 202 -6.28 0.37 -16.05
CA ARG A 202 -5.76 -0.62 -16.98
C ARG A 202 -4.59 -0.04 -17.76
N LEU A 203 -4.73 1.18 -18.27
CA LEU A 203 -3.69 1.85 -19.03
C LEU A 203 -2.46 2.16 -18.16
N THR A 204 -2.67 2.65 -16.93
CA THR A 204 -1.59 2.89 -15.96
C THR A 204 -0.73 1.65 -15.75
N VAL A 205 -1.37 0.52 -15.45
CA VAL A 205 -0.69 -0.75 -15.17
C VAL A 205 -0.04 -1.33 -16.43
N LEU A 206 -0.70 -1.27 -17.60
CA LEU A 206 -0.11 -1.75 -18.84
C LEU A 206 1.12 -0.92 -19.26
N ARG A 207 1.09 0.40 -19.07
CA ARG A 207 2.26 1.27 -19.33
C ARG A 207 3.41 0.92 -18.40
N ALA A 208 3.13 0.74 -17.10
CA ALA A 208 4.13 0.36 -16.12
C ALA A 208 4.80 -0.98 -16.45
N ASN A 209 4.03 -1.97 -16.94
CA ASN A 209 4.55 -3.30 -17.29
C ASN A 209 5.28 -3.37 -18.63
N ARG A 210 5.12 -2.37 -19.51
CA ARG A 210 5.92 -2.24 -20.74
C ARG A 210 7.33 -1.69 -20.48
N LEU A 211 7.57 -1.17 -19.27
CA LEU A 211 8.88 -0.66 -18.87
C LEU A 211 9.84 -1.81 -18.55
N LEU A 212 10.96 -1.49 -17.89
CA LEU A 212 11.98 -2.45 -17.47
C LEU A 212 11.34 -3.64 -16.72
N PRO A 213 11.95 -4.85 -16.76
CA PRO A 213 11.47 -6.04 -16.05
C PRO A 213 11.63 -5.88 -14.52
N SER A 214 10.83 -4.99 -13.95
CA SER A 214 10.89 -4.55 -12.57
C SER A 214 9.47 -4.54 -12.00
N PRO A 215 9.08 -5.60 -11.27
CA PRO A 215 7.75 -5.74 -10.66
C PRO A 215 7.34 -4.55 -9.81
N ILE A 216 8.30 -3.84 -9.19
CA ILE A 216 8.00 -2.67 -8.37
C ILE A 216 7.37 -1.52 -9.18
N ILE A 217 7.72 -1.33 -10.46
CA ILE A 217 7.12 -0.25 -11.26
C ILE A 217 5.63 -0.51 -11.43
N GLY A 218 5.29 -1.74 -11.82
CA GLY A 218 3.90 -2.19 -11.93
C GLY A 218 3.18 -2.10 -10.59
N ALA A 219 3.81 -2.56 -9.51
CA ALA A 219 3.21 -2.58 -8.19
C ALA A 219 2.91 -1.18 -7.64
N ILE A 220 3.85 -0.24 -7.72
CA ILE A 220 3.63 1.13 -7.26
C ILE A 220 2.56 1.82 -8.12
N ALA A 221 2.66 1.70 -9.45
CA ALA A 221 1.67 2.30 -10.36
C ALA A 221 0.26 1.73 -10.13
N GLY A 222 0.18 0.41 -9.92
CA GLY A 222 -1.05 -0.28 -9.58
C GLY A 222 -1.60 0.12 -8.22
N ALA A 223 -0.76 0.26 -7.19
CA ALA A 223 -1.19 0.72 -5.87
C ALA A 223 -1.78 2.14 -5.93
N LEU A 224 -1.08 3.08 -6.58
CA LEU A 224 -1.53 4.47 -6.74
C LEU A 224 -2.85 4.54 -7.51
N SER A 225 -2.89 3.87 -8.67
CA SER A 225 -4.09 3.88 -9.52
C SER A 225 -5.26 3.14 -8.89
N GLY A 226 -5.00 2.06 -8.15
CA GLY A 226 -6.02 1.30 -7.41
C GLY A 226 -6.57 2.10 -6.22
N THR A 227 -5.74 2.90 -5.56
CA THR A 227 -6.21 3.82 -4.50
C THR A 227 -7.08 4.93 -5.08
N TYR A 228 -6.70 5.46 -6.24
CA TYR A 228 -7.39 6.57 -6.90
C TYR A 228 -8.71 6.13 -7.56
N ASN A 229 -8.69 5.03 -8.31
CA ASN A 229 -9.83 4.51 -9.07
C ASN A 229 -10.67 3.47 -8.31
N SER A 230 -10.24 3.07 -7.11
CA SER A 230 -10.82 1.99 -6.29
C SER A 230 -10.83 0.62 -6.98
N THR A 231 -11.40 -0.40 -6.32
CA THR A 231 -11.71 -1.69 -6.95
C THR A 231 -12.63 -1.58 -8.16
N ALA A 232 -13.44 -0.52 -8.26
CA ALA A 232 -14.37 -0.32 -9.39
C ALA A 232 -13.63 -0.05 -10.70
N GLY A 233 -12.50 0.67 -10.66
CA GLY A 233 -11.66 0.92 -11.84
C GLY A 233 -10.85 -0.29 -12.30
N ILE A 234 -10.78 -1.35 -11.50
CA ILE A 234 -10.00 -2.55 -11.83
C ILE A 234 -10.81 -3.48 -12.75
N PRO A 235 -10.29 -3.85 -13.94
CA PRO A 235 -10.98 -4.74 -14.87
C PRO A 235 -11.46 -6.03 -14.20
N THR A 236 -12.73 -6.39 -14.42
CA THR A 236 -13.35 -7.60 -13.86
C THR A 236 -12.57 -8.86 -14.21
N GLN A 237 -12.13 -8.98 -15.47
CA GLN A 237 -11.29 -10.10 -15.93
C GLN A 237 -10.02 -10.27 -15.09
N TRP A 238 -9.39 -9.16 -14.66
CA TRP A 238 -8.18 -9.22 -13.82
C TRP A 238 -8.55 -9.57 -12.38
N ARG A 239 -9.70 -9.15 -11.88
CA ARG A 239 -10.17 -9.55 -10.54
C ARG A 239 -10.49 -11.05 -10.47
N VAL A 240 -11.16 -11.58 -11.50
CA VAL A 240 -11.57 -12.99 -11.56
C VAL A 240 -10.38 -13.92 -11.65
N LEU A 241 -9.38 -13.60 -12.50
CA LEU A 241 -8.17 -14.42 -12.65
C LEU A 241 -7.45 -14.72 -11.32
N TYR A 242 -7.51 -13.78 -10.36
CA TYR A 242 -6.88 -13.95 -9.04
C TYR A 242 -7.78 -14.60 -7.99
N LEU A 243 -9.09 -14.63 -8.23
CA LEU A 243 -10.02 -15.42 -7.41
C LEU A 243 -10.02 -16.90 -7.85
N SER A 244 -9.68 -17.19 -9.11
CA SER A 244 -9.72 -18.52 -9.72
C SER A 244 -8.37 -19.24 -9.80
N ALA A 245 -7.26 -18.59 -9.41
CA ALA A 245 -5.96 -19.23 -9.43
C ALA A 245 -5.88 -20.25 -8.29
N ASP A 246 -5.98 -21.54 -8.64
CA ASP A 246 -5.63 -22.64 -7.73
C ASP A 246 -4.24 -22.38 -7.13
N ASN A 247 -4.15 -22.57 -5.80
CA ASN A 247 -3.10 -22.15 -4.88
C ASN A 247 -1.67 -22.72 -5.11
N SER A 248 -1.25 -23.01 -6.34
CA SER A 248 -0.04 -23.82 -6.58
C SER A 248 1.10 -23.14 -7.34
N THR A 249 0.95 -21.96 -7.95
CA THR A 249 2.05 -21.38 -8.76
C THR A 249 2.26 -19.86 -8.69
N GLY A 250 1.68 -19.17 -7.71
CA GLY A 250 1.81 -17.72 -7.57
C GLY A 250 2.24 -17.27 -6.18
N ILE A 251 2.90 -16.12 -6.13
CA ILE A 251 3.25 -15.25 -4.97
C ILE A 251 2.14 -15.08 -3.91
N LEU A 252 0.91 -15.46 -4.24
CA LEU A 252 -0.33 -15.07 -3.60
C LEU A 252 -1.08 -16.27 -3.04
N VAL A 253 -0.41 -17.08 -2.22
CA VAL A 253 -1.06 -18.16 -1.46
C VAL A 253 -2.21 -17.62 -0.59
N ASN A 254 -2.22 -16.31 -0.27
CA ASN A 254 -3.10 -15.70 0.72
C ASN A 254 -3.91 -14.48 0.19
N TYR A 255 -4.27 -14.42 -1.10
CA TYR A 255 -5.02 -13.28 -1.65
C TYR A 255 -6.38 -13.02 -0.94
N PRO A 256 -7.23 -14.03 -0.72
CA PRO A 256 -8.47 -13.84 0.05
C PRO A 256 -8.18 -13.33 1.47
N GLN A 257 -7.19 -13.91 2.15
CA GLN A 257 -6.77 -13.50 3.49
C GLN A 257 -6.30 -12.03 3.52
N MET A 258 -5.56 -11.58 2.50
CA MET A 258 -5.10 -10.19 2.44
C MET A 258 -6.28 -9.21 2.25
N LEU A 259 -7.31 -9.58 1.48
CA LEU A 259 -8.52 -8.76 1.36
C LEU A 259 -9.30 -8.72 2.67
N GLU A 260 -9.47 -9.86 3.34
CA GLU A 260 -10.11 -9.92 4.67
C GLU A 260 -9.36 -9.07 5.71
N LEU A 261 -8.03 -9.16 5.72
CA LEU A 261 -7.20 -8.32 6.59
C LEU A 261 -7.27 -6.84 6.21
N THR A 262 -7.41 -6.51 4.93
CA THR A 262 -7.61 -5.12 4.49
C THR A 262 -8.95 -4.57 5.00
N ASP A 263 -10.00 -5.40 5.01
CA ASP A 263 -11.29 -5.03 5.59
C ASP A 263 -11.20 -4.87 7.11
N ALA A 264 -10.52 -5.79 7.79
CA ALA A 264 -10.27 -5.71 9.22
C ALA A 264 -9.44 -4.48 9.57
N LEU A 265 -8.44 -4.12 8.76
CA LEU A 265 -7.62 -2.93 8.93
C LEU A 265 -8.47 -1.66 8.87
N LEU A 266 -9.37 -1.58 7.88
CA LEU A 266 -10.32 -0.47 7.78
C LEU A 266 -11.28 -0.45 8.97
N ALA A 267 -11.79 -1.61 9.40
CA ALA A 267 -12.69 -1.71 10.55
C ALA A 267 -12.02 -1.16 11.81
N VAL A 268 -10.79 -1.62 12.12
CA VAL A 268 -10.01 -1.15 13.28
C VAL A 268 -9.72 0.34 13.18
N TRP A 269 -9.30 0.83 12.00
CA TRP A 269 -9.08 2.27 11.77
C TRP A 269 -10.36 3.09 12.01
N SER A 270 -11.51 2.60 11.54
CA SER A 270 -12.81 3.27 11.72
C SER A 270 -13.37 3.19 13.14
N GLY A 271 -12.64 2.55 14.07
CA GLY A 271 -13.05 2.36 15.45
C GLY A 271 -14.13 1.28 15.63
N VAL A 272 -14.36 0.44 14.61
CA VAL A 272 -15.25 -0.73 14.74
C VAL A 272 -14.56 -1.73 15.64
N TYR A 273 -15.03 -1.82 16.88
CA TYR A 273 -14.50 -2.72 17.88
C TYR A 273 -15.10 -4.11 17.69
N ASN A 274 -14.28 -5.09 17.29
CA ASN A 274 -14.74 -6.48 17.28
C ASN A 274 -14.49 -7.10 18.66
N LEU A 275 -15.55 -7.15 19.48
CA LEU A 275 -15.50 -7.71 20.84
C LEU A 275 -14.98 -9.16 20.87
N SER A 276 -15.11 -9.92 19.78
CA SER A 276 -14.62 -11.30 19.73
C SER A 276 -13.10 -11.43 19.59
N LEU A 277 -12.38 -10.37 19.21
CA LEU A 277 -10.90 -10.35 19.13
C LEU A 277 -10.24 -10.00 20.46
N HIS A 278 -11.00 -9.51 21.43
CA HIS A 278 -10.53 -9.16 22.78
C HIS A 278 -11.48 -9.75 23.85
N PRO A 279 -11.36 -11.04 24.19
CA PRO A 279 -12.14 -11.67 25.23
C PRO A 279 -11.58 -11.25 26.60
N LYS A 280 -11.63 -9.95 26.94
CA LYS A 280 -11.57 -9.58 28.36
C LYS A 280 -12.91 -9.97 28.94
N PRO A 281 -12.96 -10.79 30.01
CA PRO A 281 -14.22 -11.05 30.69
C PRO A 281 -14.74 -9.70 31.16
N LEU A 282 -15.91 -9.31 30.66
CA LEU A 282 -16.66 -8.20 31.22
C LEU A 282 -16.98 -8.61 32.66
N THR A 283 -16.21 -8.09 33.62
CA THR A 283 -16.54 -8.23 35.04
C THR A 283 -17.89 -7.56 35.25
N LEU A 284 -18.80 -8.38 35.77
CA LEU A 284 -20.23 -8.16 35.79
C LEU A 284 -20.59 -7.20 36.93
N GLU A 285 -20.16 -5.94 36.83
CA GLU A 285 -20.64 -4.88 37.70
C GLU A 285 -21.25 -3.76 36.84
N GLY A 286 -22.58 -3.81 36.70
CA GLY A 286 -23.37 -2.63 36.33
C GLY A 286 -24.15 -2.65 35.01
N CYS A 287 -24.22 -3.75 34.25
CA CYS A 287 -25.05 -3.77 33.01
C CYS A 287 -26.34 -4.58 33.18
N VAL A 288 -27.46 -3.93 32.86
CA VAL A 288 -28.79 -4.54 32.71
C VAL A 288 -28.76 -5.52 31.54
N ILE A 289 -29.19 -6.75 31.80
CA ILE A 289 -29.29 -7.83 30.82
C ILE A 289 -30.38 -7.46 29.79
N LEU A 290 -30.00 -7.32 28.52
CA LEU A 290 -30.92 -7.48 27.40
C LEU A 290 -30.59 -8.80 26.70
N ASP A 291 -31.65 -9.56 26.44
CA ASP A 291 -31.61 -10.97 26.09
C ASP A 291 -30.77 -11.31 24.85
N LYS A 292 -30.23 -12.53 24.88
CA LYS A 292 -29.38 -13.13 23.85
C LYS A 292 -30.11 -13.22 22.52
N GLN A 293 -29.72 -12.40 21.53
CA GLN A 293 -29.58 -12.81 20.11
C GLN A 293 -29.14 -11.71 19.12
N ASN A 294 -28.79 -10.50 19.54
CA ASN A 294 -28.35 -9.47 18.58
C ASN A 294 -26.86 -9.17 18.72
N PHE A 295 -26.11 -9.35 17.62
CA PHE A 295 -24.74 -8.87 17.47
C PHE A 295 -24.75 -7.35 17.54
N VAL A 296 -24.47 -6.78 18.72
CA VAL A 296 -24.42 -5.33 18.91
C VAL A 296 -23.07 -4.82 18.41
N SER A 297 -23.04 -4.31 17.18
CA SER A 297 -21.94 -3.45 16.70
C SER A 297 -22.08 -2.08 17.37
N VAL A 298 -21.14 -1.70 18.23
CA VAL A 298 -21.10 -0.36 18.83
C VAL A 298 -20.28 0.56 17.93
N PHE A 299 -20.91 1.62 17.43
CA PHE A 299 -20.24 2.67 16.67
C PHE A 299 -19.83 3.79 17.62
N ALA A 300 -18.53 4.10 17.70
CA ALA A 300 -18.04 5.28 18.39
C ALA A 300 -18.00 6.46 17.40
N ALA A 301 -19.08 7.23 17.30
CA ALA A 301 -19.04 8.55 16.67
C ALA A 301 -18.47 9.58 17.66
N PRO A 302 -17.76 10.64 17.20
CA PRO A 302 -17.28 11.69 18.09
C PRO A 302 -18.49 12.39 18.74
N ARG A 303 -18.62 12.21 20.07
CA ARG A 303 -19.54 12.89 21.00
C ARG A 303 -20.95 12.33 21.24
N VAL A 304 -21.32 11.14 20.78
CA VAL A 304 -22.54 10.47 21.30
C VAL A 304 -22.37 8.95 21.27
N ILE A 305 -22.31 8.32 22.45
CA ILE A 305 -22.58 6.88 22.57
C ILE A 305 -24.09 6.75 22.79
N ARG A 306 -24.80 6.18 21.80
CA ARG A 306 -26.16 5.68 21.99
C ARG A 306 -26.15 4.19 21.70
N ALA A 307 -26.55 3.41 22.69
CA ALA A 307 -26.98 2.03 22.47
C ALA A 307 -28.33 2.04 21.73
N ARG A 308 -28.57 1.05 20.88
CA ARG A 308 -29.92 0.73 20.40
C ARG A 308 -30.60 -0.18 21.41
#